data_AF-A0A8H7QF68-F1
#
_entry.id   AF-A0A8H7QF68-F1
#
_cell.length_a   1.000
_cell.length_b   1.000
_cell.length_c   1.000
_cell.angle_alpha   90.00
_cell.angle_beta   90.00
_cell.angle_gamma   90.00
#
_symmetry.space_group_name_H-M   'P 1'
#
loop_
_entity.id
_entity.type
_entity.pdbx_description
1 polymer ?
#
loop_
_entity_poly.entity_id
_entity_poly.type
_entity_poly.pdbx_seq_one_letter_code
_entity_poly.pdbx_strand_id
1 'polypeptide(L)'
;MTTTLFSLPYDIIANISQNLDLCSNTSLMDTCRHMRYMFLSSKYLWKRIIFDLNHTTDLHRVYSSLRKLDDSNGLRQHIIEAIMDDCDDADLSPIIMLIKFPHLRKLSARNRKENTNFEVDIKLLQEMLKYGSVKPNSLPIEKLNIYHYYMDFEPHLLAYQKTWNKLSIHPHVELDIRHCGYLPEDQRETELEQELSLLEQRIQRLQMQQDGQSRHRLIHEQPDDLGLRRRVDRCQRILCVDAQCWSCGYHFEHCWKCVPVCQGCKIKRIPPMANDNQIRLKHRRQFQPKQQIMADEDEFSVFG
;
A
#
# COMPACT_ATOMS: atom_id res chain seq x y z
N MET A 1 27.69 -19.79 28.21
CA MET A 1 27.63 -20.62 26.99
C MET A 1 27.16 -19.73 25.86
N THR A 2 27.96 -19.54 24.82
CA THR A 2 27.58 -18.76 23.64
C THR A 2 26.71 -19.65 22.74
N THR A 3 25.39 -19.46 22.81
CA THR A 3 24.45 -20.06 21.87
C THR A 3 24.77 -19.52 20.47
N THR A 4 25.19 -20.39 19.56
CA THR A 4 25.48 -19.98 18.17
C THR A 4 24.21 -20.10 17.34
N LEU A 5 24.09 -19.29 16.28
CA LEU A 5 22.93 -19.32 15.38
C LEU A 5 22.72 -20.74 14.78
N PHE A 6 23.78 -21.52 14.66
CA PHE A 6 23.78 -22.90 14.14
C PHE A 6 23.10 -23.91 15.06
N SER A 7 22.97 -23.62 16.36
CA SER A 7 22.27 -24.53 17.28
C SER A 7 20.76 -24.29 17.31
N LEU A 8 20.26 -23.30 16.56
CA LEU A 8 18.83 -23.03 16.47
C LEU A 8 18.16 -24.01 15.49
N PRO A 9 16.93 -24.46 15.79
CA PRO A 9 16.12 -25.21 14.83
C PRO A 9 15.89 -24.42 13.55
N TYR A 10 15.77 -25.14 12.42
CA TYR A 10 15.52 -24.55 11.12
C TYR A 10 14.31 -23.60 11.11
N ASP A 11 13.21 -23.95 11.78
CA ASP A 11 12.00 -23.13 11.81
C ASP A 11 12.23 -21.75 12.46
N ILE A 12 13.12 -21.69 13.46
CA ILE A 12 13.50 -20.43 14.11
C ILE A 12 14.36 -19.59 13.18
N ILE A 13 15.35 -20.19 12.52
CA ILE A 13 16.19 -19.51 11.52
C ILE A 13 15.31 -18.99 10.38
N ALA A 14 14.34 -19.79 9.96
CA ALA A 14 13.41 -19.42 8.92
C ALA A 14 12.52 -18.24 9.32
N ASN A 15 11.98 -18.25 10.54
CA ASN A 15 11.21 -17.14 11.05
C ASN A 15 12.06 -15.86 11.16
N ILE A 16 13.31 -15.95 11.63
CA ILE A 16 14.25 -14.81 11.65
C ILE A 16 14.45 -14.28 10.23
N SER A 17 14.78 -15.15 9.28
CA SER A 17 15.04 -14.81 7.89
C SER A 17 13.85 -14.11 7.21
N GLN A 18 12.60 -14.53 7.48
CA GLN A 18 11.41 -13.88 6.95
C GLN A 18 11.21 -12.41 7.40
N ASN A 19 11.93 -11.99 8.44
CA ASN A 19 11.88 -10.62 8.98
C ASN A 19 13.15 -9.81 8.70
N LEU A 20 14.17 -10.41 8.07
CA LEU A 20 15.38 -9.72 7.65
C LEU A 20 15.21 -9.13 6.26
N ASP A 21 15.87 -7.99 6.02
CA ASP A 21 15.97 -7.41 4.68
C ASP A 21 16.80 -8.31 3.75
N LEU A 22 16.65 -8.08 2.45
CA LEU A 22 17.30 -8.83 1.38
C LEU A 22 18.84 -8.86 1.53
N CYS A 23 19.44 -7.73 1.92
CA CYS A 23 20.89 -7.63 2.07
C CYS A 23 21.37 -8.40 3.30
N SER A 24 20.64 -8.35 4.42
CA SER A 24 20.94 -9.16 5.61
C SER A 24 20.78 -10.65 5.35
N ASN A 25 19.70 -11.08 4.68
CA ASN A 25 19.48 -12.48 4.32
C ASN A 25 20.58 -13.04 3.41
N THR A 26 20.97 -12.28 2.38
CA THR A 26 22.08 -12.69 1.50
C THR A 26 23.43 -12.71 2.22
N SER A 27 23.64 -11.81 3.19
CA SER A 27 24.85 -11.83 4.04
C SER A 27 24.86 -13.04 4.98
N LEU A 28 23.71 -13.41 5.54
CA LEU A 28 23.54 -14.60 6.38
C LEU A 28 23.79 -15.89 5.58
N MET A 29 23.22 -15.98 4.37
CA MET A 29 23.49 -17.06 3.42
C MET A 29 25.00 -17.23 3.16
N ASP A 30 25.75 -16.13 3.05
CA ASP A 30 27.19 -16.15 2.77
C ASP A 30 28.09 -16.34 3.99
N THR A 31 27.53 -16.42 5.20
CA THR A 31 28.31 -16.53 6.43
C THR A 31 29.09 -17.85 6.51
N CYS A 32 28.50 -18.97 6.07
CA CYS A 32 29.20 -20.24 5.98
C CYS A 32 28.53 -21.20 4.99
N ARG A 33 29.21 -22.30 4.66
CA ARG A 33 28.72 -23.32 3.71
C ARG A 33 27.38 -23.95 4.15
N HIS A 34 27.19 -24.16 5.45
CA HIS A 34 25.94 -24.73 5.98
C HIS A 34 24.75 -23.79 5.75
N MET A 35 24.89 -22.50 6.08
CA MET A 35 23.84 -21.50 5.80
C MET A 35 23.59 -21.38 4.30
N ARG A 36 24.65 -21.36 3.49
CA ARG A 36 24.49 -21.29 2.03
C ARG A 36 23.63 -22.42 1.49
N TYR A 37 23.90 -23.67 1.87
CA TYR A 37 23.07 -24.80 1.44
C TYR A 37 21.64 -24.72 1.98
N MET A 38 21.47 -24.34 3.25
CA MET A 38 20.14 -24.17 3.85
C MET A 38 19.31 -23.13 3.07
N PHE A 39 19.87 -21.97 2.78
CA PHE A 39 19.20 -20.90 2.04
C PHE A 39 18.94 -21.27 0.58
N LEU A 40 19.91 -21.83 -0.13
CA LEU A 40 19.73 -22.22 -1.54
C LEU A 40 18.71 -23.37 -1.71
N SER A 41 18.57 -24.25 -0.71
CA SER A 41 17.66 -25.40 -0.77
C SER A 41 16.22 -25.08 -0.31
N SER A 42 16.01 -23.95 0.38
CA SER A 42 14.73 -23.64 1.00
C SER A 42 13.87 -22.71 0.17
N LYS A 43 12.68 -23.19 -0.21
CA LYS A 43 11.63 -22.35 -0.79
C LYS A 43 11.03 -21.37 0.21
N TYR A 44 11.00 -21.75 1.47
CA TYR A 44 10.32 -20.98 2.51
C TYR A 44 11.12 -19.72 2.89
N LEU A 45 12.44 -19.82 2.94
CA LEU A 45 13.33 -18.70 3.29
C LEU A 45 13.21 -17.51 2.33
N TRP A 46 12.94 -17.78 1.05
CA TRP A 46 12.82 -16.75 0.02
C TRP A 46 11.38 -16.38 -0.32
N LYS A 47 10.39 -16.91 0.41
CA LYS A 47 8.98 -16.64 0.13
C LYS A 47 8.65 -15.14 0.18
N ARG A 48 9.28 -14.43 1.13
CA ARG A 48 9.13 -13.01 1.37
C ARG A 48 10.49 -12.34 1.28
N ILE A 49 10.56 -11.21 0.58
CA ILE A 49 11.72 -10.32 0.56
C ILE A 49 11.32 -8.94 1.10
N ILE A 50 12.21 -8.35 1.88
CA ILE A 50 12.04 -7.02 2.45
C ILE A 50 13.19 -6.16 1.93
N PHE A 51 12.87 -5.02 1.37
CA PHE A 51 13.82 -3.99 0.96
C PHE A 51 13.84 -2.94 2.07
N ASP A 52 15.00 -2.79 2.69
CA ASP A 52 15.25 -1.74 3.67
C ASP A 52 16.45 -0.92 3.18
N LEU A 53 16.16 0.29 2.67
CA LEU A 53 17.15 1.27 2.21
C LEU A 53 17.44 2.32 3.30
N ASN A 54 17.45 1.90 4.57
CA ASN A 54 18.03 2.70 5.64
C ASN A 54 19.48 3.11 5.34
N HIS A 55 19.99 4.12 6.04
CA HIS A 55 21.30 4.79 5.79
C HIS A 55 22.54 3.88 5.65
N THR A 56 22.47 2.59 6.00
CA THR A 56 23.56 1.62 5.91
C THR A 56 23.54 0.75 4.65
N THR A 57 22.43 0.76 3.89
CA THR A 57 22.23 -0.07 2.71
C THR A 57 22.16 0.80 1.46
N ASP A 58 23.28 0.89 0.74
CA ASP A 58 23.31 1.54 -0.58
C ASP A 58 22.62 0.63 -1.63
N LEU A 59 22.01 1.26 -2.62
CA LEU A 59 21.30 0.65 -3.74
C LEU A 59 22.17 -0.39 -4.49
N HIS A 60 23.48 -0.16 -4.57
CA HIS A 60 24.43 -1.12 -5.14
C HIS A 60 24.40 -2.48 -4.42
N ARG A 61 24.26 -2.47 -3.08
CA ARG A 61 24.19 -3.71 -2.28
C ARG A 61 22.90 -4.45 -2.57
N VAL A 62 21.78 -3.75 -2.69
CA VAL A 62 20.49 -4.34 -3.08
C VAL A 62 20.58 -5.00 -4.44
N TYR A 63 21.12 -4.32 -5.45
CA TYR A 63 21.28 -4.91 -6.78
C TYR A 63 22.23 -6.12 -6.78
N SER A 64 23.33 -6.07 -6.02
CA SER A 64 24.22 -7.21 -5.84
C SER A 64 23.51 -8.40 -5.21
N SER A 65 22.69 -8.17 -4.19
CA SER A 65 21.86 -9.21 -3.57
C SER A 65 20.78 -9.76 -4.49
N LEU A 66 20.13 -8.90 -5.29
CA LEU A 66 19.17 -9.32 -6.32
C LEU A 66 19.82 -10.19 -7.40
N ARG A 67 21.07 -9.91 -7.79
CA ARG A 67 21.82 -10.76 -8.74
C ARG A 67 22.10 -12.16 -8.18
N LYS A 68 22.10 -12.35 -6.86
CA LYS A 68 22.23 -13.69 -6.25
C LYS A 68 20.93 -14.49 -6.33
N LEU A 69 19.81 -13.86 -6.66
CA LEU A 69 18.51 -14.52 -6.88
C LEU A 69 18.28 -14.85 -8.36
N ASP A 70 19.36 -15.03 -9.12
CA ASP A 70 19.32 -15.25 -10.56
C ASP A 70 18.58 -16.54 -10.97
N ASP A 71 18.15 -16.61 -12.23
CA ASP A 71 17.36 -17.73 -12.76
C ASP A 71 18.11 -19.07 -12.65
N SER A 72 19.44 -19.04 -12.60
CA SER A 72 20.32 -20.22 -12.48
C SER A 72 20.13 -21.04 -11.19
N ASN A 73 19.67 -20.41 -10.10
CA ASN A 73 19.38 -21.11 -8.85
C ASN A 73 17.88 -21.28 -8.56
N GLY A 74 17.01 -20.74 -9.42
CA GLY A 74 15.56 -20.86 -9.30
C GLY A 74 14.92 -20.10 -8.13
N LEU A 75 15.69 -19.38 -7.30
CA LEU A 75 15.18 -18.75 -6.08
C LEU A 75 14.13 -17.67 -6.37
N ARG A 76 14.28 -16.96 -7.50
CA ARG A 76 13.31 -15.99 -8.02
C ARG A 76 11.89 -16.52 -8.08
N GLN A 77 11.73 -17.82 -8.37
CA GLN A 77 10.43 -18.47 -8.50
C GLN A 77 9.75 -18.71 -7.14
N HIS A 78 10.49 -18.61 -6.04
CA HIS A 78 9.96 -18.85 -4.70
C HIS A 78 9.42 -17.57 -4.06
N ILE A 79 9.73 -16.41 -4.61
CA ILE A 79 9.33 -15.11 -4.08
C ILE A 79 7.86 -14.86 -4.42
N ILE A 80 7.06 -14.72 -3.37
CA ILE A 80 5.61 -14.52 -3.41
C ILE A 80 5.23 -13.15 -2.84
N GLU A 81 6.04 -12.60 -1.95
CA GLU A 81 5.80 -11.32 -1.29
C GLU A 81 7.04 -10.43 -1.34
N ALA A 82 6.86 -9.18 -1.77
CA ALA A 82 7.89 -8.15 -1.77
C ALA A 82 7.43 -6.95 -0.96
N ILE A 83 8.25 -6.51 -0.02
CA ILE A 83 7.97 -5.36 0.84
C ILE A 83 9.04 -4.30 0.61
N MET A 84 8.60 -3.13 0.17
CA MET A 84 9.40 -1.96 -0.16
C MET A 84 8.86 -0.74 0.60
N ASP A 85 8.36 -0.98 1.80
CA ASP A 85 7.84 0.08 2.66
C ASP A 85 8.98 1.03 3.05
N ASP A 86 8.70 2.33 3.10
CA ASP A 86 9.66 3.40 3.42
C ASP A 86 10.87 3.49 2.43
N CYS A 87 10.81 2.81 1.28
CA CYS A 87 11.87 2.79 0.25
C CYS A 87 11.72 3.94 -0.77
N ASP A 88 12.19 5.13 -0.43
CA ASP A 88 12.08 6.35 -1.25
C ASP A 88 13.14 6.53 -2.36
N ASP A 89 13.83 5.45 -2.75
CA ASP A 89 14.74 5.50 -3.90
C ASP A 89 13.96 5.46 -5.23
N ALA A 90 14.29 6.38 -6.14
CA ALA A 90 13.62 6.55 -7.43
C ALA A 90 13.98 5.44 -8.43
N ASP A 91 15.18 4.86 -8.30
CA ASP A 91 15.67 3.80 -9.19
C ASP A 91 15.06 2.43 -8.84
N LEU A 92 14.41 2.30 -7.67
CA LEU A 92 13.77 1.06 -7.22
C LEU A 92 12.24 1.17 -7.29
N SER A 93 11.68 0.98 -8.49
CA SER A 93 10.23 0.99 -8.72
C SER A 93 9.54 -0.33 -8.29
N PRO A 94 8.36 -0.26 -7.63
CA PRO A 94 7.55 -1.43 -7.29
C PRO A 94 7.11 -2.24 -8.52
N ILE A 95 6.88 -1.59 -9.66
CA ILE A 95 6.48 -2.27 -10.91
C ILE A 95 7.57 -3.21 -11.40
N ILE A 96 8.85 -2.86 -11.19
CA ILE A 96 9.99 -3.71 -11.56
C ILE A 96 9.93 -5.04 -10.82
N MET A 97 9.38 -5.09 -9.60
CA MET A 97 9.25 -6.33 -8.83
C MET A 97 8.31 -7.33 -9.50
N LEU A 98 7.29 -6.87 -10.23
CA LEU A 98 6.37 -7.74 -10.98
C LEU A 98 7.11 -8.46 -12.11
N ILE A 99 8.00 -7.75 -12.79
CA ILE A 99 8.81 -8.30 -13.86
C ILE A 99 9.85 -9.24 -13.24
N LYS A 100 10.49 -8.80 -12.15
CA LYS A 100 11.54 -9.55 -11.46
C LYS A 100 11.03 -10.75 -10.67
N PHE A 101 9.76 -10.92 -10.35
CA PHE A 101 9.29 -12.07 -9.58
C PHE A 101 8.00 -12.63 -10.19
N PRO A 102 8.09 -13.70 -11.00
CA PRO A 102 6.96 -14.18 -11.80
C PRO A 102 5.81 -14.76 -10.96
N HIS A 103 6.07 -15.13 -9.71
CA HIS A 103 5.08 -15.68 -8.77
C HIS A 103 4.68 -14.70 -7.67
N LEU A 104 4.97 -13.40 -7.85
CA LEU A 104 4.63 -12.37 -6.87
C LEU A 104 3.12 -12.22 -6.74
N ARG A 105 2.62 -12.45 -5.52
CA ARG A 105 1.21 -12.31 -5.14
C ARG A 105 0.94 -11.06 -4.32
N LYS A 106 1.94 -10.61 -3.55
CA LYS A 106 1.80 -9.47 -2.65
C LYS A 106 2.94 -8.48 -2.85
N LEU A 107 2.60 -7.21 -3.01
CA LEU A 107 3.57 -6.13 -3.11
C LEU A 107 3.16 -5.02 -2.14
N SER A 108 4.07 -4.66 -1.26
CA SER A 108 3.92 -3.54 -0.34
C SER A 108 4.96 -2.48 -0.68
N ALA A 109 4.53 -1.23 -0.81
CA ALA A 109 5.37 -0.07 -1.09
C ALA A 109 4.81 1.16 -0.36
N ARG A 110 4.48 0.98 0.92
CA ARG A 110 3.85 2.02 1.76
C ARG A 110 4.86 3.09 2.12
N ASN A 111 4.37 4.28 2.40
CA ASN A 111 5.16 5.43 2.84
C ASN A 111 6.30 5.83 1.90
N ARG A 112 6.16 5.62 0.58
CA ARG A 112 7.06 6.21 -0.42
C ARG A 112 6.62 7.64 -0.75
N LYS A 113 7.20 8.63 -0.07
CA LYS A 113 6.76 10.04 -0.07
C LYS A 113 6.88 10.71 -1.44
N GLU A 114 7.97 10.43 -2.17
CA GLU A 114 8.32 11.19 -3.37
C GLU A 114 8.09 10.40 -4.67
N ASN A 115 7.98 9.08 -4.58
CA ASN A 115 8.00 8.19 -5.75
C ASN A 115 6.69 7.45 -6.02
N THR A 116 5.63 7.73 -5.25
CA THR A 116 4.31 7.16 -5.51
C THR A 116 3.58 8.01 -6.53
N ASN A 117 3.47 7.54 -7.77
CA ASN A 117 2.76 8.25 -8.84
C ASN A 117 1.85 7.29 -9.62
N PHE A 118 0.57 7.28 -9.25
CA PHE A 118 -0.43 6.38 -9.82
C PHE A 118 -0.66 6.65 -11.31
N GLU A 119 -0.60 7.91 -11.76
CA GLU A 119 -0.79 8.23 -13.18
C GLU A 119 0.30 7.61 -14.05
N VAL A 120 1.56 7.77 -13.64
CA VAL A 120 2.73 7.22 -14.35
C VAL A 120 2.70 5.69 -14.31
N ASP A 121 2.40 5.12 -13.15
CA ASP A 121 2.30 3.67 -12.97
C ASP A 121 1.22 3.06 -13.87
N ILE A 122 0.04 3.68 -13.96
CA ILE A 122 -1.04 3.23 -14.85
C ILE A 122 -0.58 3.25 -16.32
N LYS A 123 0.07 4.33 -16.76
CA LYS A 123 0.56 4.45 -18.13
C LYS A 123 1.56 3.33 -18.43
N LEU A 124 2.52 3.10 -17.55
CA LEU A 124 3.53 2.05 -17.72
C LEU A 124 2.88 0.65 -17.78
N LEU A 125 1.96 0.35 -16.88
CA LEU A 125 1.24 -0.92 -16.85
C LEU A 125 0.38 -1.12 -18.12
N GLN A 126 -0.27 -0.08 -18.61
CA GLN A 126 -1.04 -0.12 -19.86
C GLN A 126 -0.15 -0.28 -21.08
N GLU A 127 1.03 0.32 -21.11
CA GLU A 127 2.02 0.11 -22.16
C GLU A 127 2.55 -1.33 -22.15
N MET A 128 2.83 -1.90 -20.98
CA MET A 128 3.24 -3.29 -20.84
C MET A 128 2.17 -4.27 -21.39
N LEU A 129 0.89 -3.97 -21.21
CA LEU A 129 -0.22 -4.70 -21.84
C LEU A 129 -0.24 -4.50 -23.36
N LYS A 130 -0.15 -3.25 -23.82
CA LYS A 130 -0.26 -2.89 -25.24
C LYS A 130 0.86 -3.51 -26.07
N TYR A 131 2.08 -3.52 -25.57
CA TYR A 131 3.26 -4.06 -26.27
C TYR A 131 3.49 -5.55 -25.99
N GLY A 132 2.64 -6.19 -25.17
CA GLY A 132 2.70 -7.63 -24.92
C GLY A 132 3.82 -8.08 -23.98
N SER A 133 4.50 -7.15 -23.29
CA SER A 133 5.48 -7.47 -22.24
C SER A 133 4.84 -8.26 -21.09
N VAL A 134 3.56 -7.99 -20.81
CA VAL A 134 2.73 -8.77 -19.89
C VAL A 134 1.40 -9.10 -20.57
N LYS A 135 0.96 -10.35 -20.46
CA LYS A 135 -0.33 -10.78 -21.00
C LYS A 135 -1.45 -10.34 -20.05
N PRO A 136 -2.64 -9.98 -20.55
CA PRO A 136 -3.79 -9.76 -19.69
C PRO A 136 -4.12 -11.04 -18.90
N ASN A 137 -4.61 -10.87 -17.67
CA ASN A 137 -4.94 -11.95 -16.74
C ASN A 137 -3.81 -13.00 -16.60
N SER A 138 -2.58 -12.55 -16.40
CA SER A 138 -1.40 -13.45 -16.31
C SER A 138 -0.60 -13.31 -15.04
N LEU A 139 -0.67 -12.18 -14.35
CA LEU A 139 0.07 -11.96 -13.11
C LEU A 139 -0.68 -12.60 -11.93
N PRO A 140 -0.01 -13.34 -11.02
CA PRO A 140 -0.65 -13.91 -9.84
C PRO A 140 -0.86 -12.89 -8.70
N ILE A 141 -0.92 -11.59 -9.00
CA ILE A 141 -0.98 -10.56 -7.97
C ILE A 141 -2.36 -10.54 -7.30
N GLU A 142 -2.38 -10.69 -5.98
CA GLU A 142 -3.57 -10.75 -5.14
C GLU A 142 -3.77 -9.44 -4.37
N LYS A 143 -2.67 -8.84 -3.87
CA LYS A 143 -2.74 -7.67 -2.97
C LYS A 143 -1.62 -6.67 -3.24
N LEU A 144 -1.99 -5.39 -3.23
CA LEU A 144 -1.09 -4.24 -3.36
C LEU A 144 -1.30 -3.28 -2.19
N ASN A 145 -0.24 -2.99 -1.45
CA ASN A 145 -0.27 -2.01 -0.38
C ASN A 145 0.54 -0.77 -0.78
N ILE A 146 -0.12 0.28 -1.24
CA ILE A 146 0.49 1.50 -1.77
C ILE A 146 -0.26 2.68 -1.15
N TYR A 147 0.06 2.95 0.12
CA TYR A 147 -0.52 4.04 0.89
C TYR A 147 0.59 4.93 1.46
N HIS A 148 0.38 6.25 1.41
CA HIS A 148 1.19 7.24 2.10
C HIS A 148 0.29 8.20 2.90
N TYR A 149 0.70 8.61 4.11
CA TYR A 149 -0.08 9.49 4.98
C TYR A 149 -0.43 10.88 4.41
N TYR A 150 0.25 11.30 3.34
CA TYR A 150 0.05 12.57 2.65
C TYR A 150 -0.80 12.43 1.38
N MET A 151 -1.11 11.20 0.96
CA MET A 151 -2.07 10.98 -0.10
C MET A 151 -3.47 11.21 0.46
N ASP A 152 -3.88 12.47 0.41
CA ASP A 152 -5.20 12.89 0.87
C ASP A 152 -6.27 12.67 -0.23
N PHE A 153 -5.89 12.72 -1.50
CA PHE A 153 -6.75 12.61 -2.68
C PHE A 153 -5.98 11.93 -3.82
N GLU A 154 -6.61 11.00 -4.53
CA GLU A 154 -6.00 10.30 -5.68
C GLU A 154 -7.05 10.12 -6.78
N PRO A 155 -7.06 10.97 -7.83
CA PRO A 155 -8.07 10.93 -8.88
C PRO A 155 -7.98 9.67 -9.75
N HIS A 156 -6.81 9.02 -9.82
CA HIS A 156 -6.58 7.86 -10.68
C HIS A 156 -6.82 6.53 -9.98
N LEU A 157 -7.26 6.50 -8.72
CA LEU A 157 -7.42 5.27 -7.94
C LEU A 157 -8.31 4.22 -8.63
N LEU A 158 -9.43 4.64 -9.22
CA LEU A 158 -10.32 3.72 -9.94
C LEU A 158 -9.66 3.15 -11.21
N ALA A 159 -8.94 3.99 -11.96
CA ALA A 159 -8.21 3.55 -13.14
C ALA A 159 -7.05 2.60 -12.76
N TYR A 160 -6.41 2.85 -11.62
CA TYR A 160 -5.40 1.98 -11.04
C TYR A 160 -5.96 0.60 -10.73
N GLN A 161 -7.04 0.54 -9.94
CA GLN A 161 -7.75 -0.71 -9.61
C GLN A 161 -8.16 -1.49 -10.87
N LYS A 162 -8.77 -0.82 -11.85
CA LYS A 162 -9.20 -1.45 -13.11
C LYS A 162 -8.01 -1.99 -13.92
N THR A 163 -6.88 -1.30 -13.92
CA THR A 163 -5.67 -1.75 -14.63
C THR A 163 -5.11 -3.01 -13.97
N TRP A 164 -5.07 -3.06 -12.64
CA TRP A 164 -4.62 -4.24 -11.91
C TRP A 164 -5.54 -5.45 -12.05
N ASN A 165 -6.86 -5.26 -11.99
CA ASN A 165 -7.82 -6.35 -12.21
C ASN A 165 -7.71 -6.95 -13.63
N LYS A 166 -7.25 -6.18 -14.63
CA LYS A 166 -6.98 -6.67 -15.99
C LYS A 166 -5.65 -7.41 -16.15
N LEU A 167 -4.67 -7.08 -15.30
CA LEU A 167 -3.35 -7.71 -15.31
C LEU A 167 -3.33 -9.02 -14.54
N SER A 168 -4.09 -9.07 -13.45
CA SER A 168 -4.12 -10.20 -12.52
C SER A 168 -4.96 -11.36 -13.04
N ILE A 169 -4.53 -12.60 -12.74
CA ILE A 169 -5.37 -13.79 -12.89
C ILE A 169 -6.59 -13.75 -11.96
N HIS A 170 -6.51 -12.97 -10.88
CA HIS A 170 -7.57 -12.84 -9.89
C HIS A 170 -8.59 -11.80 -10.36
N PRO A 171 -9.90 -12.03 -10.13
CA PRO A 171 -10.95 -11.12 -10.58
C PRO A 171 -10.88 -9.75 -9.90
N HIS A 172 -10.33 -9.71 -8.70
CA HIS A 172 -10.17 -8.50 -7.91
C HIS A 172 -8.82 -8.53 -7.19
N VAL A 173 -8.03 -7.48 -7.38
CA VAL A 173 -6.78 -7.24 -6.63
C VAL A 173 -7.09 -6.36 -5.43
N GLU A 174 -6.74 -6.80 -4.24
CA GLU A 174 -6.95 -6.03 -3.01
C GLU A 174 -5.99 -4.82 -2.96
N LEU A 175 -6.53 -3.61 -2.87
CA LEU A 175 -5.76 -2.39 -2.59
C LEU A 175 -5.92 -1.99 -1.13
N ASP A 176 -4.84 -1.58 -0.47
CA ASP A 176 -4.88 -1.07 0.91
C ASP A 176 -5.46 0.34 1.03
N ILE A 177 -5.93 0.94 -0.06
CA ILE A 177 -6.50 2.29 -0.11
C ILE A 177 -7.91 2.29 -0.69
N ARG A 178 -8.75 3.20 -0.18
CA ARG A 178 -10.14 3.39 -0.63
C ARG A 178 -10.59 4.83 -0.46
N HIS A 179 -11.66 5.21 -1.14
CA HIS A 179 -12.32 6.49 -0.95
C HIS A 179 -13.11 6.54 0.37
N CYS A 180 -13.18 7.73 0.97
CA CYS A 180 -13.90 8.00 2.21
C CYS A 180 -15.39 7.67 2.10
N GLY A 181 -15.87 6.83 3.01
CA GLY A 181 -17.27 6.38 3.02
C GLY A 181 -17.59 5.32 1.95
N TYR A 182 -16.60 4.82 1.21
CA TYR A 182 -16.76 3.67 0.33
C TYR A 182 -16.36 2.40 1.09
N LEU A 183 -17.31 1.51 1.36
CA LEU A 183 -17.03 0.19 1.91
C LEU A 183 -16.95 -0.81 0.75
N PRO A 184 -15.88 -1.61 0.66
CA PRO A 184 -15.82 -2.73 -0.26
C PRO A 184 -16.69 -3.85 0.32
N GLU A 185 -17.96 -3.86 -0.02
CA GLU A 185 -18.77 -5.07 0.00
C GLU A 185 -18.97 -5.47 -1.47
N ASP A 186 -19.03 -6.75 -1.80
CA ASP A 186 -19.11 -7.30 -3.17
C ASP A 186 -20.36 -6.87 -4.00
N GLN A 187 -20.71 -5.58 -4.10
CA GLN A 187 -22.05 -5.04 -4.40
C GLN A 187 -22.14 -4.22 -5.71
N ARG A 188 -22.10 -4.96 -6.82
CA ARG A 188 -22.99 -4.96 -8.01
C ARG A 188 -23.83 -3.75 -8.51
N GLU A 189 -24.13 -2.68 -7.78
CA GLU A 189 -25.12 -1.68 -8.27
C GLU A 189 -24.49 -0.39 -8.85
N THR A 190 -23.23 -0.09 -8.53
CA THR A 190 -22.66 1.25 -8.76
C THR A 190 -22.02 1.50 -10.13
N GLU A 191 -21.52 0.49 -10.85
CA GLU A 191 -20.97 0.74 -12.20
C GLU A 191 -22.08 1.04 -13.21
N LEU A 192 -23.24 0.38 -13.10
CA LEU A 192 -24.39 0.62 -13.96
C LEU A 192 -25.04 1.98 -13.67
N GLU A 193 -25.17 2.36 -12.39
CA GLU A 193 -25.70 3.67 -11.98
C GLU A 193 -24.74 4.82 -12.34
N GLN A 194 -23.42 4.60 -12.30
CA GLN A 194 -22.44 5.60 -12.74
C GLN A 194 -22.40 5.76 -14.25
N GLU A 195 -22.49 4.67 -15.02
CA GLU A 195 -22.60 4.74 -16.48
C GLU A 195 -23.90 5.43 -16.90
N LEU A 196 -25.03 5.15 -16.23
CA LEU A 196 -26.31 5.82 -16.48
C LEU A 196 -26.24 7.32 -16.19
N SER A 197 -25.65 7.73 -15.06
CA SER A 197 -25.50 9.15 -14.71
C SER A 197 -24.61 9.91 -15.70
N LEU A 198 -23.54 9.28 -16.20
CA LEU A 198 -22.68 9.84 -17.23
C LEU A 198 -23.40 9.94 -18.59
N LEU A 199 -24.26 8.97 -18.93
CA LEU A 199 -25.07 8.99 -20.15
C LEU A 199 -26.12 10.11 -20.10
N GLU A 200 -26.81 10.27 -18.97
CA GLU A 200 -27.79 11.33 -18.75
C GLU A 200 -27.16 12.73 -18.88
N GLN A 201 -25.98 12.95 -18.30
CA GLN A 201 -25.24 14.20 -18.48
C GLN A 201 -24.88 14.48 -19.94
N ARG A 202 -24.60 13.44 -20.73
CA ARG A 202 -24.25 13.58 -22.15
C ARG A 202 -25.47 13.94 -22.98
N ILE A 203 -26.62 13.32 -22.71
CA ILE A 203 -27.91 13.62 -23.35
C ILE A 203 -28.32 15.07 -23.05
N GLN A 204 -28.17 15.52 -21.80
CA GLN A 204 -28.56 16.86 -21.39
C GLN A 204 -27.70 17.95 -22.05
N ARG A 205 -26.39 17.71 -22.24
CA ARG A 205 -25.51 18.61 -22.99
C ARG A 205 -25.87 18.67 -24.47
N LEU A 206 -26.25 17.55 -25.07
CA LEU A 206 -26.69 17.50 -26.46
C LEU A 206 -28.02 18.25 -26.67
N GLN A 207 -28.95 18.14 -25.73
CA GLN A 207 -30.22 18.88 -25.74
C GLN A 207 -29.98 20.39 -25.61
N MET A 208 -29.10 20.83 -24.69
CA MET A 208 -28.75 22.26 -24.57
C MET A 208 -28.08 22.84 -25.82
N GLN A 209 -27.30 22.03 -26.57
CA GLN A 209 -26.72 22.45 -27.84
C GLN A 209 -27.76 22.53 -28.98
N GLN A 210 -28.81 21.70 -28.95
CA GLN A 210 -29.92 21.77 -29.91
C GLN A 210 -30.89 22.93 -29.60
N ASP A 211 -31.13 23.22 -28.32
CA ASP A 211 -32.00 24.33 -27.89
C ASP A 211 -31.38 25.71 -28.13
N GLY A 212 -30.04 25.79 -28.15
CA GLY A 212 -29.30 27.01 -28.51
C GLY A 212 -29.49 27.45 -29.97
N GLN A 213 -29.95 26.57 -30.86
CA GLN A 213 -30.24 26.92 -32.25
C GLN A 213 -31.71 27.30 -32.51
N SER A 214 -32.63 27.08 -31.56
CA SER A 214 -34.07 27.12 -31.87
C SER A 214 -34.89 28.26 -31.26
N ARG A 215 -34.42 29.06 -30.28
CA ARG A 215 -35.30 30.10 -29.69
C ARG A 215 -34.63 31.42 -29.31
N HIS A 216 -34.46 32.29 -30.31
CA HIS A 216 -34.91 33.67 -30.18
C HIS A 216 -36.44 33.67 -30.01
N ARG A 217 -36.95 33.88 -28.78
CA ARG A 217 -38.19 34.63 -28.42
C ARG A 217 -38.79 34.15 -27.08
N LEU A 218 -39.00 35.15 -26.20
CA LEU A 218 -40.03 35.30 -25.16
C LEU A 218 -39.77 34.86 -23.70
N ILE A 219 -39.40 35.87 -22.89
CA ILE A 219 -39.97 36.39 -21.61
C ILE A 219 -40.58 35.41 -20.57
N HIS A 220 -40.16 35.62 -19.31
CA HIS A 220 -40.81 35.35 -17.99
C HIS A 220 -41.07 33.91 -17.54
N GLU A 221 -40.33 33.45 -16.53
CA GLU A 221 -40.76 33.32 -15.12
C GLU A 221 -39.64 32.61 -14.32
N GLN A 222 -39.28 33.19 -13.17
CA GLN A 222 -38.41 32.55 -12.18
C GLN A 222 -39.18 31.43 -11.47
N PRO A 223 -38.56 30.24 -11.29
CA PRO A 223 -38.79 29.45 -10.10
C PRO A 223 -37.56 29.50 -9.19
N ASP A 224 -37.83 29.70 -7.90
CA ASP A 224 -36.88 29.55 -6.80
C ASP A 224 -36.18 28.18 -6.86
N ASP A 225 -34.92 28.19 -7.29
CA ASP A 225 -34.06 27.01 -7.40
C ASP A 225 -33.41 26.67 -6.05
N LEU A 226 -34.26 26.27 -5.09
CA LEU A 226 -33.83 25.66 -3.83
C LEU A 226 -33.48 24.17 -3.98
N GLY A 227 -33.54 23.62 -5.20
CA GLY A 227 -33.18 22.23 -5.51
C GLY A 227 -31.68 22.00 -5.73
N LEU A 228 -30.90 23.05 -5.99
CA LEU A 228 -29.48 22.94 -6.38
C LEU A 228 -28.46 22.82 -5.22
N ARG A 229 -28.91 22.79 -3.96
CA ARG A 229 -28.03 22.76 -2.76
C ARG A 229 -27.81 21.39 -2.08
N ARG A 230 -28.26 20.28 -2.68
CA ARG A 230 -27.94 18.92 -2.18
C ARG A 230 -27.20 18.08 -3.22
N ARG A 231 -26.20 18.64 -3.89
CA ARG A 231 -25.05 17.80 -4.27
C ARG A 231 -24.32 17.49 -2.97
N VAL A 232 -24.58 16.32 -2.39
CA VAL A 232 -23.70 15.79 -1.35
C VAL A 232 -22.39 15.48 -2.08
N ASP A 233 -21.45 16.43 -2.05
CA ASP A 233 -20.08 16.21 -2.48
C ASP A 233 -19.53 15.08 -1.62
N ARG A 234 -19.63 13.85 -2.13
CA ARG A 234 -19.08 12.67 -1.46
C ARG A 234 -17.59 12.92 -1.27
N CYS A 235 -17.10 12.68 -0.06
CA CYS A 235 -15.72 12.95 0.26
C CYS A 235 -14.80 12.10 -0.63
N GLN A 236 -14.03 12.75 -1.50
CA GLN A 236 -13.10 12.06 -2.39
C GLN A 236 -11.75 11.75 -1.71
N ARG A 237 -11.63 12.00 -0.41
CA ARG A 237 -10.38 11.72 0.30
C ARG A 237 -10.14 10.23 0.35
N ILE A 238 -8.89 9.82 0.24
CA ILE A 238 -8.54 8.41 0.42
C ILE A 238 -8.22 8.11 1.90
N LEU A 239 -8.41 6.86 2.28
CA LEU A 239 -7.99 6.30 3.56
C LEU A 239 -7.42 4.91 3.34
N CYS A 240 -6.53 4.50 4.24
CA CYS A 240 -6.12 3.11 4.34
C CYS A 240 -7.31 2.23 4.74
N VAL A 241 -7.46 1.06 4.12
CA VAL A 241 -8.51 0.06 4.44
C VAL A 241 -8.40 -0.39 5.89
N ASP A 242 -7.18 -0.64 6.36
CA ASP A 242 -6.88 -1.11 7.72
C ASP A 242 -6.72 0.05 8.72
N ALA A 243 -7.15 1.27 8.37
CA ALA A 243 -7.05 2.42 9.26
C ALA A 243 -7.89 2.19 10.53
N GLN A 244 -7.26 2.29 11.70
CA GLN A 244 -7.92 2.04 12.98
C GLN A 244 -7.52 3.05 14.05
N CYS A 245 -8.35 3.21 15.07
CA CYS A 245 -8.09 4.09 16.19
C CYS A 245 -6.94 3.58 17.07
N TRP A 246 -5.91 4.40 17.26
CA TRP A 246 -4.77 4.05 18.13
C TRP A 246 -5.16 3.69 19.57
N SER A 247 -6.23 4.31 20.08
CA SER A 247 -6.69 4.13 21.46
C SER A 247 -7.45 2.81 21.62
N CYS A 248 -8.56 2.65 20.88
CA CYS A 248 -9.50 1.54 21.06
C CYS A 248 -9.55 0.50 19.94
N GLY A 249 -8.80 0.64 18.85
CA GLY A 249 -8.79 -0.31 17.73
C GLY A 249 -10.02 -0.25 16.82
N TYR A 250 -10.89 0.75 16.97
CA TYR A 250 -12.05 0.90 16.08
C TYR A 250 -11.62 1.20 14.64
N HIS A 251 -12.11 0.42 13.67
CA HIS A 251 -11.79 0.57 12.24
C HIS A 251 -12.51 1.78 11.65
N PHE A 252 -11.79 2.58 10.87
CA PHE A 252 -12.30 3.81 10.29
C PHE A 252 -12.89 3.57 8.90
N GLU A 253 -14.17 3.86 8.74
CA GLU A 253 -14.87 3.87 7.43
C GLU A 253 -14.76 5.23 6.71
N HIS A 254 -14.58 6.27 7.50
CA HIS A 254 -14.54 7.65 7.05
C HIS A 254 -13.24 8.31 7.47
N CYS A 255 -12.75 9.24 6.65
CA CYS A 255 -11.56 10.02 6.96
C CYS A 255 -11.77 10.88 8.22
N TRP A 256 -10.66 11.25 8.85
CA TRP A 256 -10.64 12.05 10.08
C TRP A 256 -11.21 13.47 9.92
N LYS A 257 -11.36 13.98 8.69
CA LYS A 257 -12.03 15.28 8.43
C LYS A 257 -13.54 15.16 8.37
N CYS A 258 -14.07 14.08 7.77
CA CYS A 258 -15.52 13.83 7.73
C CYS A 258 -16.05 13.43 9.11
N VAL A 259 -15.28 12.62 9.84
CA VAL A 259 -15.65 12.16 11.18
C VAL A 259 -14.50 12.48 12.14
N PRO A 260 -14.51 13.66 12.79
CA PRO A 260 -13.40 14.14 13.63
C PRO A 260 -13.29 13.45 14.99
N VAL A 261 -14.21 12.54 15.31
CA VAL A 261 -14.28 11.84 16.60
C VAL A 261 -14.32 10.32 16.36
N CYS A 262 -13.61 9.53 17.16
CA CYS A 262 -13.66 8.08 17.08
C CYS A 262 -15.07 7.57 17.45
N GLN A 263 -15.70 6.76 16.60
CA GLN A 263 -17.04 6.23 16.90
C GLN A 263 -17.03 5.22 18.05
N GLY A 264 -15.92 4.51 18.26
CA GLY A 264 -15.72 3.59 19.40
C GLY A 264 -15.49 4.31 20.74
N CYS A 265 -14.38 5.03 20.90
CA CYS A 265 -14.00 5.62 22.19
C CYS A 265 -14.34 7.10 22.38
N LYS A 266 -14.96 7.75 21.38
CA LYS A 266 -15.35 9.17 21.41
C LYS A 266 -14.20 10.19 21.59
N ILE A 267 -12.95 9.76 21.53
CA ILE A 267 -11.78 10.67 21.53
C ILE A 267 -11.64 11.34 20.16
N LYS A 268 -11.17 12.59 20.15
CA LYS A 268 -10.85 13.34 18.92
C LYS A 268 -9.85 12.56 18.06
N ARG A 269 -10.18 12.36 16.77
CA ARG A 269 -9.27 11.74 15.81
C ARG A 269 -8.13 12.68 15.50
N ILE A 270 -6.95 12.09 15.30
CA ILE A 270 -5.73 12.77 14.86
C ILE A 270 -5.42 12.37 13.41
N PRO A 271 -4.62 13.14 12.67
CA PRO A 271 -4.23 12.81 11.30
C PRO A 271 -3.56 11.43 11.20
N PRO A 272 -3.62 10.75 10.04
CA PRO A 272 -3.15 9.37 9.88
C PRO A 272 -1.73 9.13 10.37
N MET A 273 -0.78 10.01 10.00
CA MET A 273 0.62 9.92 10.45
C MET A 273 0.74 9.94 11.98
N ALA A 274 0.00 10.82 12.65
CA ALA A 274 0.03 10.92 14.10
C ALA A 274 -0.65 9.71 14.77
N ASN A 275 -1.71 9.19 14.17
CA ASN A 275 -2.42 8.00 14.63
C ASN A 275 -1.50 6.76 14.58
N ASP A 276 -0.82 6.55 13.47
CA ASP A 276 0.03 5.37 13.28
C ASP A 276 1.30 5.44 14.14
N ASN A 277 1.85 6.63 14.36
CA ASN A 277 2.91 6.84 15.35
C ASN A 277 2.48 6.44 16.77
N GLN A 278 1.25 6.76 17.18
CA GLN A 278 0.72 6.34 18.49
C GLN A 278 0.54 4.82 18.58
N ILE A 279 0.07 4.18 17.50
CA ILE A 279 -0.03 2.71 17.41
C ILE A 279 1.35 2.08 17.59
N ARG A 280 2.35 2.54 16.83
CA ARG A 280 3.74 2.06 16.91
C ARG A 280 4.33 2.21 18.33
N LEU A 281 4.11 3.37 18.96
CA LEU A 281 4.57 3.61 20.35
C LEU A 281 3.89 2.69 21.36
N LYS A 282 2.58 2.45 21.22
CA LYS A 282 1.82 1.54 22.09
C LYS A 282 2.33 0.10 21.97
N HIS A 283 2.60 -0.38 20.76
CA HIS A 283 3.19 -1.70 20.55
C HIS A 283 4.59 -1.80 21.16
N ARG A 284 5.46 -0.79 20.97
CA ARG A 284 6.79 -0.79 21.60
C ARG A 284 6.73 -0.92 23.13
N ARG A 285 5.78 -0.23 23.79
CA ARG A 285 5.58 -0.33 25.24
C ARG A 285 5.08 -1.70 25.70
N GLN A 286 4.33 -2.42 24.87
CA GLN A 286 3.85 -3.77 25.20
C GLN A 286 4.97 -4.82 25.16
N PHE A 287 5.95 -4.64 24.29
CA PHE A 287 7.09 -5.55 24.14
C PHE A 287 8.31 -5.18 24.99
N GLN A 288 8.33 -3.98 25.60
CA GLN A 288 9.30 -3.68 26.65
C GLN A 288 8.83 -4.33 27.96
N PRO A 289 9.57 -5.33 28.50
CA PRO A 289 9.28 -5.82 29.84
C PRO A 289 9.42 -4.66 30.82
N LYS A 290 8.51 -4.58 31.81
CA LYS A 290 8.48 -3.58 32.89
C LYS A 290 9.73 -3.55 33.81
N GLN A 291 10.87 -4.07 33.38
CA GLN A 291 12.11 -4.16 34.15
C GLN A 291 13.18 -3.22 33.59
N GLN A 292 13.01 -1.89 33.76
CA GLN A 292 14.10 -0.89 33.81
C GLN A 292 13.53 0.54 33.94
N ILE A 293 12.85 0.86 35.04
CA ILE A 293 12.55 2.26 35.43
C ILE A 293 12.94 2.48 36.90
N MET A 294 13.99 1.82 37.40
CA MET A 294 14.49 2.07 38.77
C MET A 294 16.02 2.00 38.86
N ALA A 295 16.74 2.51 37.85
CA ALA A 295 18.22 2.47 37.90
C ALA A 295 18.95 3.70 37.35
N ASP A 296 18.28 4.82 37.04
CA ASP A 296 18.96 6.02 36.50
C ASP A 296 18.43 7.36 37.05
N GLU A 297 17.78 7.37 38.22
CA GLU A 297 17.49 8.61 38.95
C GLU A 297 18.32 8.66 40.23
N ASP A 298 19.65 8.80 40.14
CA ASP A 298 20.47 9.25 41.29
C ASP A 298 21.93 9.63 40.92
N GLU A 299 22.17 10.26 39.76
CA GLU A 299 23.53 10.73 39.47
C GLU A 299 23.60 12.06 38.70
N PHE A 300 22.81 13.07 39.09
CA PHE A 300 23.13 14.48 38.78
C PHE A 300 22.50 15.43 39.81
N SER A 301 23.13 15.56 40.98
CA SER A 301 22.93 16.70 41.87
C SER A 301 24.28 17.23 42.32
N VAL A 302 24.87 18.13 41.52
CA VAL A 302 26.06 18.91 41.88
C VAL A 302 25.60 20.34 42.14
N PHE A 303 24.96 20.57 43.28
CA PHE A 303 24.97 21.82 44.05
C PHE A 303 24.43 21.48 45.46
N GLY A 304 25.35 21.40 46.42
CA GLY A 304 25.10 21.12 47.83
C GLY A 304 26.43 20.98 48.57
#